data_AF-A0AAD5U4J2-F1
#
_entry.id   AF-A0AAD5U4J2-F1
#
_cell.length_a   1.000
_cell.length_b   1.000
_cell.length_c   1.000
_cell.angle_alpha   90.00
_cell.angle_beta   90.00
_cell.angle_gamma   90.00
#
_symmetry.space_group_name_H-M   'P 1'
#
loop_
_entity.id
_entity.type
_entity.pdbx_description
1 polymer ?
#
loop_
_entity_poly.entity_id
_entity_poly.type
_entity_poly.pdbx_seq_one_letter_code
_entity_poly.pdbx_strand_id
1 'polypeptide(L)'
;MIRARQKLLKTLIFISILTSFAIFLYLNQNFGNSQIISSKTDVNQLSQLEKDLLVMALAKYDNNVVDFQLLGQQLRLLKKLYNNKFKSKLELENYLMLEKKLFNWFLPPTKNLEELKNSFKGKGIVMCVGEGKNGYLHIAYSTIDIIRRIFKSNIEIEIFYLGEKDLKLENRQIFEKNFKNLRFVNLEEKVDNKFLELKGFELKPFAMLFSSFERVLLMDSDTIFLQNPEKLFQFKSFLYTGSLFFHDRTYQ
;
A
#
# COMPACT_ATOMS: atom_id res chain seq x y z
N MET A 1 12.75 -18.42 -21.17
CA MET A 1 13.10 -18.31 -19.72
C MET A 1 12.88 -16.92 -19.13
N ILE A 2 13.35 -15.83 -19.74
CA ILE A 2 13.20 -14.45 -19.19
C ILE A 2 11.72 -14.01 -19.03
N ARG A 3 10.87 -14.29 -20.03
CA ARG A 3 9.42 -13.99 -19.95
C ARG A 3 8.67 -14.77 -18.87
N ALA A 4 9.10 -16.00 -18.56
CA ALA A 4 8.51 -16.80 -17.49
C ALA A 4 8.93 -16.28 -16.11
N ARG A 5 10.19 -15.83 -15.98
CA ARG A 5 10.71 -15.16 -14.77
C ARG A 5 9.99 -13.84 -14.48
N GLN A 6 9.73 -13.02 -15.50
CA GLN A 6 8.94 -11.78 -15.33
C GLN A 6 7.49 -12.07 -14.91
N LYS A 7 6.87 -13.14 -15.44
CA LYS A 7 5.52 -13.54 -15.05
C LYS A 7 5.46 -13.99 -13.59
N LEU A 8 6.42 -14.80 -13.15
CA LEU A 8 6.52 -15.27 -11.76
C LEU A 8 6.79 -14.13 -10.79
N LEU A 9 7.70 -13.22 -11.14
CA LEU A 9 8.01 -12.03 -10.35
C LEU A 9 6.77 -11.13 -10.19
N LYS A 10 6.02 -10.90 -11.28
CA LYS A 10 4.75 -10.15 -11.24
C LYS A 10 3.70 -10.81 -10.36
N THR A 11 3.56 -12.13 -10.42
CA THR A 11 2.65 -12.86 -9.54
C THR A 11 3.08 -12.74 -8.06
N LEU A 12 4.38 -12.79 -7.78
CA LEU A 12 4.93 -12.64 -6.44
C LEU A 12 4.75 -11.23 -5.88
N ILE A 13 4.94 -10.22 -6.71
CA ILE A 13 4.69 -8.82 -6.39
C ILE A 13 3.21 -8.59 -6.17
N PHE A 14 2.35 -9.11 -7.04
CA PHE A 14 0.90 -9.00 -6.91
C PHE A 14 0.40 -9.69 -5.64
N ILE A 15 0.97 -10.85 -5.27
CA ILE A 15 0.70 -11.52 -3.99
C ILE A 15 1.25 -10.71 -2.82
N SER A 16 2.45 -10.13 -2.91
CA SER A 16 3.01 -9.23 -1.88
C SER A 16 2.19 -7.96 -1.72
N ILE A 17 1.60 -7.43 -2.79
CA ILE A 17 0.69 -6.28 -2.79
C ILE A 17 -0.65 -6.68 -2.20
N LEU A 18 -1.24 -7.79 -2.63
CA LEU A 18 -2.49 -8.32 -2.07
C LEU A 18 -2.34 -8.68 -0.59
N THR A 19 -1.18 -9.16 -0.17
CA THR A 19 -0.88 -9.48 1.24
C THR A 19 -0.53 -8.23 2.03
N SER A 20 0.18 -7.25 1.48
CA SER A 20 0.38 -5.94 2.11
C SER A 20 -0.93 -5.18 2.24
N PHE A 21 -1.80 -5.28 1.22
CA PHE A 21 -3.15 -4.71 1.21
C PHE A 21 -4.08 -5.48 2.14
N ALA A 22 -4.00 -6.81 2.19
CA ALA A 22 -4.72 -7.62 3.16
C ALA A 22 -4.22 -7.36 4.58
N ILE A 23 -2.92 -7.14 4.79
CA ILE A 23 -2.35 -6.73 6.08
C ILE A 23 -2.78 -5.32 6.43
N PHE A 24 -2.84 -4.39 5.48
CA PHE A 24 -3.37 -3.04 5.69
C PHE A 24 -4.87 -3.07 6.06
N LEU A 25 -5.69 -3.84 5.33
CA LEU A 25 -7.11 -4.07 5.63
C LEU A 25 -7.29 -4.81 6.96
N TYR A 26 -6.42 -5.77 7.28
CA TYR A 26 -6.44 -6.57 8.51
C TYR A 26 -5.91 -5.80 9.73
N LEU A 27 -4.90 -4.96 9.59
CA LEU A 27 -4.47 -4.02 10.64
C LEU A 27 -5.59 -3.02 10.96
N ASN A 28 -6.56 -2.86 10.06
CA ASN A 28 -7.80 -2.13 10.24
C ASN A 28 -9.01 -2.99 10.65
N GLN A 29 -8.92 -4.34 10.70
CA GLN A 29 -10.00 -5.25 11.14
C GLN A 29 -9.49 -6.52 11.86
N ASN A 30 -9.94 -6.72 13.12
CA ASN A 30 -9.61 -7.86 13.98
C ASN A 30 -10.15 -9.20 13.44
N PHE A 31 -9.30 -10.17 13.05
CA PHE A 31 -9.70 -11.57 12.86
C PHE A 31 -8.66 -12.62 13.31
N GLY A 32 -9.16 -13.64 14.03
CA GLY A 32 -8.42 -14.59 14.86
C GLY A 32 -7.59 -15.70 14.19
N ASN A 33 -7.17 -16.63 15.05
CA ASN A 33 -5.99 -17.52 15.03
C ASN A 33 -6.03 -18.74 14.07
N SER A 34 -4.85 -19.26 13.70
CA SER A 34 -4.61 -20.70 13.48
C SER A 34 -3.14 -21.14 13.65
N GLN A 35 -2.95 -22.30 14.31
CA GLN A 35 -1.69 -22.98 14.72
C GLN A 35 -1.14 -23.95 13.65
N ILE A 36 0.18 -24.23 13.62
CA ILE A 36 0.81 -25.47 13.10
C ILE A 36 2.15 -25.77 13.86
N ILE A 37 2.43 -27.06 14.12
CA ILE A 37 3.53 -27.68 14.93
C ILE A 37 4.61 -28.33 14.00
N SER A 38 5.92 -28.15 14.21
CA SER A 38 7.00 -29.11 14.66
C SER A 38 8.24 -28.96 13.72
N SER A 39 9.53 -29.25 14.00
CA SER A 39 10.24 -30.12 14.96
C SER A 39 11.75 -29.78 15.16
N LYS A 40 12.24 -30.00 16.40
CA LYS A 40 13.57 -30.40 16.96
C LYS A 40 14.93 -29.98 16.34
N THR A 41 15.56 -29.00 17.00
CA THR A 41 16.97 -29.01 17.49
C THR A 41 16.95 -28.50 18.94
N ASP A 42 18.06 -28.45 19.69
CA ASP A 42 18.05 -28.15 21.13
C ASP A 42 17.77 -26.66 21.46
N VAL A 43 16.49 -26.31 21.33
CA VAL A 43 15.94 -24.97 21.45
C VAL A 43 15.23 -24.79 22.81
N ASN A 44 15.42 -25.72 23.74
CA ASN A 44 14.50 -25.93 24.88
C ASN A 44 14.48 -24.81 25.93
N GLN A 45 15.41 -23.86 25.90
CA GLN A 45 15.43 -22.70 26.81
C GLN A 45 14.82 -21.43 26.20
N LEU A 46 14.56 -21.42 24.90
CA LEU A 46 14.01 -20.27 24.19
C LEU A 46 12.48 -20.37 24.14
N SER A 47 11.79 -19.26 24.34
CA SER A 47 10.34 -19.16 24.10
C SER A 47 10.01 -19.56 22.67
N GLN A 48 8.80 -20.08 22.41
CA GLN A 48 8.38 -20.49 21.06
C GLN A 48 8.62 -19.39 20.00
N LEU A 49 8.49 -18.13 20.39
CA LEU A 49 8.76 -16.96 19.55
C LEU A 49 10.24 -16.85 19.16
N GLU A 50 11.15 -17.03 20.11
CA GLU A 50 12.61 -17.00 19.88
C GLU A 50 13.09 -18.16 19.00
N LYS A 51 12.41 -19.32 19.07
CA LYS A 51 12.66 -20.45 18.17
C LYS A 51 12.28 -20.12 16.73
N ASP A 52 11.07 -19.60 16.54
CA ASP A 52 10.54 -19.21 15.24
C ASP A 52 11.41 -18.12 14.59
N LEU A 53 11.91 -17.18 15.41
CA LEU A 53 12.86 -16.14 15.02
C LEU A 53 14.19 -16.69 14.49
N LEU A 54 14.79 -17.64 15.22
CA LEU A 54 16.05 -18.28 14.84
C LEU A 54 15.94 -19.06 13.53
N VAL A 55 14.85 -19.81 13.35
CA VAL A 55 14.56 -20.54 12.10
C VAL A 55 14.38 -19.58 10.92
N MET A 56 13.71 -18.44 11.12
CA MET A 56 13.48 -17.46 10.05
C MET A 56 14.72 -16.63 9.67
N ALA A 57 15.60 -16.34 10.63
CA ALA A 57 16.89 -15.68 10.40
C ALA A 57 17.85 -16.60 9.64
N LEU A 58 17.80 -17.92 9.91
CA LEU A 58 18.65 -18.93 9.28
C LEU A 58 18.11 -19.49 7.97
N ALA A 59 16.82 -19.28 7.65
CA ALA A 59 16.22 -19.69 6.38
C ALA A 59 16.81 -18.86 5.21
N LYS A 60 17.92 -19.37 4.64
CA LYS A 60 18.47 -18.94 3.37
C LYS A 60 17.52 -19.33 2.25
N TYR A 61 17.15 -18.34 1.45
CA TYR A 61 16.42 -18.55 0.21
C TYR A 61 17.37 -19.15 -0.84
N ASP A 62 16.97 -20.24 -1.48
CA ASP A 62 17.35 -20.45 -2.87
C ASP A 62 16.46 -19.53 -3.70
N ASN A 63 17.05 -18.52 -4.35
CA ASN A 63 16.35 -17.41 -5.01
C ASN A 63 15.41 -17.85 -6.17
N ASN A 64 15.30 -19.15 -6.43
CA ASN A 64 14.56 -19.71 -7.56
C ASN A 64 13.20 -20.33 -7.20
N VAL A 65 12.89 -20.55 -5.90
CA VAL A 65 11.60 -21.11 -5.47
C VAL A 65 11.05 -20.29 -4.31
N VAL A 66 9.85 -19.73 -4.49
CA VAL A 66 9.14 -19.06 -3.40
C VAL A 66 8.33 -20.08 -2.63
N ASP A 67 8.70 -20.25 -1.36
CA ASP A 67 7.94 -21.04 -0.41
C ASP A 67 6.83 -20.16 0.19
N PHE A 68 5.62 -20.31 -0.35
CA PHE A 68 4.43 -19.60 0.13
C PHE A 68 4.06 -19.97 1.58
N GLN A 69 4.39 -21.18 2.03
CA GLN A 69 4.14 -21.59 3.41
C GLN A 69 5.08 -20.83 4.35
N LEU A 70 6.37 -20.76 4.02
CA LEU A 70 7.34 -19.97 4.75
C LEU A 70 6.98 -18.48 4.75
N LEU A 71 6.55 -17.94 3.61
CA LEU A 71 6.08 -16.56 3.51
C LEU A 71 4.88 -16.31 4.43
N GLY A 72 3.90 -17.22 4.44
CA GLY A 72 2.76 -17.15 5.34
C GLY A 72 3.15 -17.19 6.82
N GLN A 73 4.12 -18.03 7.20
CA GLN A 73 4.66 -18.09 8.56
C GLN A 73 5.36 -16.79 8.96
N GLN A 74 6.17 -16.22 8.04
CA GLN A 74 6.87 -14.95 8.24
C GLN A 74 5.88 -13.80 8.46
N LEU A 75 4.82 -13.70 7.64
CA LEU A 75 3.80 -12.67 7.82
C LEU A 75 3.03 -12.83 9.15
N ARG A 76 2.73 -14.07 9.57
CA ARG A 76 2.10 -14.33 10.89
C ARG A 76 3.01 -13.92 12.04
N LEU A 77 4.31 -14.20 11.95
CA LEU A 77 5.25 -13.80 12.99
C LEU A 77 5.41 -12.28 13.03
N LEU A 78 5.57 -11.62 11.87
CA LEU A 78 5.63 -10.17 11.79
C LEU A 78 4.42 -9.53 12.50
N LYS A 79 3.22 -10.03 12.20
CA LYS A 79 1.97 -9.61 12.86
C LYS A 79 2.02 -9.84 14.38
N LYS A 80 2.51 -11.00 14.84
CA LYS A 80 2.61 -11.33 16.26
C LYS A 80 3.58 -10.39 16.99
N LEU A 81 4.75 -10.11 16.40
CA LEU A 81 5.73 -9.17 16.92
C LEU A 81 5.16 -7.76 17.02
N TYR A 82 4.51 -7.30 15.94
CA TYR A 82 3.85 -6.00 15.89
C TYR A 82 2.79 -5.85 16.99
N ASN A 83 1.90 -6.84 17.15
CA ASN A 83 0.85 -6.81 18.17
C ASN A 83 1.39 -6.83 19.60
N ASN A 84 2.56 -7.43 19.82
CA ASN A 84 3.19 -7.49 21.14
C ASN A 84 3.95 -6.20 21.51
N LYS A 85 4.01 -5.20 20.63
CA LYS A 85 4.67 -3.90 20.84
C LYS A 85 6.14 -3.97 21.25
N PHE A 86 6.85 -5.02 20.82
CA PHE A 86 8.30 -5.20 21.02
C PHE A 86 8.73 -5.04 22.49
N LYS A 87 8.53 -6.10 23.29
CA LYS A 87 8.85 -6.08 24.73
C LYS A 87 10.35 -6.11 25.02
N SER A 88 11.17 -6.46 24.03
CA SER A 88 12.62 -6.49 24.14
C SER A 88 13.29 -5.87 22.91
N LYS A 89 14.54 -5.42 23.08
CA LYS A 89 15.37 -4.93 21.97
C LYS A 89 15.52 -5.98 20.85
N LEU A 90 15.65 -7.24 21.22
CA LEU A 90 15.77 -8.36 20.28
C LEU A 90 14.49 -8.55 19.45
N GLU A 91 13.30 -8.39 20.05
CA GLU A 91 12.03 -8.46 19.31
C GLU A 91 11.91 -7.33 18.28
N LEU A 92 12.35 -6.11 18.63
CA LEU A 92 12.37 -4.98 17.72
C LEU A 92 13.34 -5.20 16.55
N GLU A 93 14.59 -5.62 16.84
CA GLU A 93 15.60 -5.90 15.81
C GLU A 93 15.11 -6.96 14.82
N ASN A 94 14.49 -8.01 15.33
CA ASN A 94 13.92 -9.07 14.50
C ASN A 94 12.71 -8.63 13.68
N TYR A 95 11.82 -7.81 14.26
CA TYR A 95 10.71 -7.21 13.51
C TYR A 95 11.25 -6.42 12.33
N LEU A 96 12.22 -5.53 12.55
CA LEU A 96 12.82 -4.69 11.51
C LEU A 96 13.53 -5.54 10.43
N MET A 97 14.24 -6.59 10.84
CA MET A 97 14.88 -7.52 9.91
C MET A 97 13.85 -8.25 9.04
N LEU A 98 12.77 -8.74 9.65
CA LEU A 98 11.71 -9.46 8.95
C LEU A 98 10.91 -8.54 8.02
N GLU A 99 10.60 -7.34 8.47
CA GLU A 99 9.95 -6.29 7.68
C GLU A 99 10.79 -5.96 6.44
N LYS A 100 12.08 -5.67 6.63
CA LYS A 100 13.01 -5.39 5.52
C LYS A 100 13.14 -6.56 4.54
N LYS A 101 13.05 -7.80 5.03
CA LYS A 101 13.08 -9.00 4.19
C LYS A 101 11.79 -9.16 3.38
N LEU A 102 10.63 -8.94 4.00
CA LEU A 102 9.31 -9.11 3.38
C LEU A 102 8.93 -7.96 2.45
N PHE A 103 9.38 -6.75 2.77
CA PHE A 103 9.07 -5.52 2.05
C PHE A 103 10.36 -4.83 1.57
N ASN A 104 11.25 -5.61 0.96
CA ASN A 104 12.51 -5.11 0.41
C ASN A 104 12.34 -4.07 -0.73
N TRP A 105 11.13 -3.97 -1.28
CA TRP A 105 10.73 -2.97 -2.26
C TRP A 105 10.35 -1.62 -1.63
N PHE A 106 10.20 -1.55 -0.32
CA PHE A 106 9.86 -0.33 0.42
C PHE A 106 11.10 0.57 0.47
N LEU A 107 11.03 1.79 -0.09
CA LEU A 107 12.15 2.74 -0.17
C LEU A 107 11.85 4.08 0.53
N PRO A 108 11.58 4.13 1.84
CA PRO A 108 11.03 5.34 2.42
C PRO A 108 12.12 6.26 2.98
N PRO A 109 11.76 7.53 3.23
CA PRO A 109 12.44 8.33 4.26
C PRO A 109 12.09 7.88 5.70
N THR A 110 10.96 7.21 5.91
CA THR A 110 10.53 6.59 7.19
C THR A 110 11.22 5.24 7.43
N LYS A 111 11.53 4.91 8.68
CA LYS A 111 12.37 3.76 9.05
C LYS A 111 11.66 2.40 8.95
N ASN A 112 10.33 2.37 9.06
CA ASN A 112 9.52 1.13 9.10
C ASN A 112 8.02 1.39 8.83
N LEU A 113 7.21 0.33 8.76
CA LEU A 113 5.75 0.41 8.55
C LEU A 113 4.99 1.02 9.74
N GLU A 114 5.53 0.93 10.95
CA GLU A 114 4.90 1.53 12.13
C GLU A 114 4.94 3.07 12.05
N GLU A 115 6.09 3.63 11.68
CA GLU A 115 6.24 5.06 11.45
C GLU A 115 5.34 5.55 10.30
N LEU A 116 5.23 4.75 9.22
CA LEU A 116 4.30 5.04 8.13
C LEU A 116 2.85 5.08 8.63
N LYS A 117 2.40 4.09 9.40
CA LYS A 117 1.05 4.06 9.97
C LYS A 117 0.79 5.27 10.86
N ASN A 118 1.75 5.64 11.70
CA ASN A 118 1.62 6.78 12.62
C ASN A 118 1.65 8.14 11.89
N SER A 119 2.07 8.17 10.62
CA SER A 119 2.07 9.39 9.80
C SER A 119 0.70 9.77 9.25
N PHE A 120 -0.23 8.81 9.17
CA PHE A 120 -1.55 9.02 8.55
C PHE A 120 -2.44 9.92 9.38
N LYS A 121 -3.06 10.92 8.75
CA LYS A 121 -3.95 11.89 9.38
C LYS A 121 -5.05 12.35 8.42
N GLY A 122 -6.22 12.66 8.98
CA GLY A 122 -7.28 13.32 8.22
C GLY A 122 -7.94 12.44 7.16
N LYS A 123 -8.51 13.08 6.14
CA LYS A 123 -9.24 12.41 5.07
C LYS A 123 -8.99 13.12 3.75
N GLY A 124 -8.98 12.38 2.64
CA GLY A 124 -8.75 12.98 1.34
C GLY A 124 -8.98 12.03 0.17
N ILE A 125 -8.85 12.57 -1.03
CA ILE A 125 -8.99 11.84 -2.28
C ILE A 125 -7.59 11.46 -2.77
N VAL A 126 -7.42 10.20 -3.14
CA VAL A 126 -6.20 9.69 -3.76
C VAL A 126 -6.51 9.34 -5.21
N MET A 127 -5.74 9.91 -6.14
CA MET A 127 -5.89 9.69 -7.56
C MET A 127 -4.55 9.28 -8.17
N CYS A 128 -4.54 8.31 -9.08
CA CYS A 128 -3.35 8.01 -9.89
C CYS A 128 -3.49 8.68 -11.26
N VAL A 129 -2.51 9.50 -11.65
CA VAL A 129 -2.54 10.24 -12.93
C VAL A 129 -1.20 10.10 -13.63
N GLY A 130 -1.25 9.69 -14.89
CA GLY A 130 -0.09 9.60 -15.78
C GLY A 130 -0.39 10.13 -17.19
N GLU A 131 0.66 10.53 -17.89
CA GLU A 131 0.73 11.09 -19.24
C GLU A 131 1.04 10.03 -20.31
N GLY A 132 0.90 8.75 -19.99
CA GLY A 132 1.08 7.66 -20.95
C GLY A 132 0.22 7.80 -22.21
N LYS A 133 0.30 6.82 -23.13
CA LYS A 133 -0.31 6.90 -24.48
C LYS A 133 -1.80 7.31 -24.54
N ASN A 134 -2.56 7.14 -23.46
CA ASN A 134 -3.98 7.52 -23.33
C ASN A 134 -4.20 8.58 -22.24
N GLY A 135 -3.25 9.52 -22.06
CA GLY A 135 -3.12 10.39 -20.88
C GLY A 135 -4.44 10.95 -20.32
N TYR A 136 -4.74 10.60 -19.07
CA TYR A 136 -5.96 11.00 -18.36
C TYR A 136 -5.85 12.36 -17.69
N LEU A 137 -4.79 13.12 -17.96
CA LEU A 137 -4.47 14.38 -17.31
C LEU A 137 -5.59 15.42 -17.44
N HIS A 138 -6.13 15.60 -18.65
CA HIS A 138 -7.22 16.55 -18.90
C HIS A 138 -8.53 16.15 -18.21
N ILE A 139 -8.77 14.83 -18.07
CA ILE A 139 -9.94 14.30 -17.36
C ILE A 139 -9.78 14.52 -15.86
N ALA A 140 -8.61 14.19 -15.30
CA ALA A 140 -8.27 14.47 -13.91
C ALA A 140 -8.42 15.96 -13.58
N TYR A 141 -7.93 16.84 -14.45
CA TYR A 141 -8.09 18.29 -14.31
C TYR A 141 -9.56 18.69 -14.24
N SER A 142 -10.38 18.18 -15.17
CA SER A 142 -11.81 18.46 -15.23
C SER A 142 -12.55 17.97 -13.98
N THR A 143 -12.23 16.76 -13.50
CA THR A 143 -12.79 16.20 -12.27
C THR A 143 -12.46 17.06 -11.05
N ILE A 144 -11.22 17.51 -10.91
CA ILE A 144 -10.80 18.39 -9.82
C ILE A 144 -11.49 19.76 -9.95
N ASP A 145 -11.62 20.29 -11.17
CA ASP A 145 -12.33 21.54 -11.42
C ASP A 145 -13.79 21.48 -10.95
N ILE A 146 -14.49 20.38 -11.24
CA ILE A 146 -15.86 20.14 -10.76
C ILE A 146 -15.89 20.12 -9.22
N ILE A 147 -14.98 19.39 -8.56
CA ILE A 147 -14.90 19.32 -7.09
C ILE A 147 -14.71 20.73 -6.48
N ARG A 148 -13.82 21.53 -7.06
CA ARG A 148 -13.46 22.86 -6.55
C ARG A 148 -14.49 23.94 -6.87
N ARG A 149 -14.98 24.00 -8.11
CA ARG A 149 -15.85 25.10 -8.58
C ARG A 149 -17.34 24.81 -8.40
N ILE A 150 -17.77 23.58 -8.67
CA ILE A 150 -19.18 23.20 -8.62
C ILE A 150 -19.55 22.79 -7.20
N PHE A 151 -18.83 21.83 -6.62
CA PHE A 151 -19.14 21.34 -5.27
C PHE A 151 -18.56 22.20 -4.15
N LYS A 152 -17.68 23.17 -4.49
CA LYS A 152 -17.01 24.09 -3.53
C LYS A 152 -16.33 23.33 -2.38
N SER A 153 -15.83 22.12 -2.65
CA SER A 153 -15.16 21.30 -1.64
C SER A 153 -13.67 21.60 -1.61
N ASN A 154 -13.14 21.81 -0.40
CA ASN A 154 -11.71 22.01 -0.15
C ASN A 154 -11.01 20.73 0.29
N ILE A 155 -11.63 19.56 0.10
CA ILE A 155 -11.05 18.26 0.46
C ILE A 155 -9.64 18.12 -0.13
N GLU A 156 -8.69 17.65 0.66
CA GLU A 156 -7.32 17.44 0.20
C GLU A 156 -7.28 16.35 -0.86
N ILE A 157 -6.50 16.58 -1.92
CA ILE A 157 -6.33 15.65 -3.03
C ILE A 157 -4.84 15.35 -3.18
N GLU A 158 -4.49 14.07 -3.20
CA GLU A 158 -3.15 13.58 -3.52
C GLU A 158 -3.17 12.91 -4.89
N ILE A 159 -2.34 13.43 -5.80
CA ILE A 159 -2.11 12.86 -7.13
C ILE A 159 -0.81 12.05 -7.10
N PHE A 160 -0.93 10.75 -7.27
CA PHE A 160 0.18 9.83 -7.37
C PHE A 160 0.58 9.57 -8.81
N TYR A 161 1.89 9.53 -9.07
CA TYR A 161 2.49 9.29 -10.37
C TYR A 161 3.81 8.51 -10.23
N LEU A 162 4.32 7.96 -11.34
CA LEU A 162 5.54 7.14 -11.36
C LEU A 162 6.70 7.84 -12.09
N GLY A 163 7.31 8.81 -11.42
CA GLY A 163 8.48 9.52 -11.94
C GLY A 163 8.18 10.52 -13.06
N GLU A 164 9.20 11.27 -13.46
CA GLU A 164 9.07 12.38 -14.44
C GLU A 164 8.68 11.93 -15.86
N LYS A 165 8.85 10.63 -16.16
CA LYS A 165 8.40 10.06 -17.43
C LYS A 165 6.89 9.81 -17.47
N ASP A 166 6.27 9.65 -16.30
CA ASP A 166 4.84 9.41 -16.16
C ASP A 166 4.07 10.72 -16.03
N LEU A 167 4.54 11.68 -15.24
CA LEU A 167 3.92 13.00 -15.12
C LEU A 167 5.00 14.05 -15.00
N LYS A 168 5.05 15.01 -15.93
CA LYS A 168 6.09 16.04 -16.00
C LYS A 168 5.82 17.20 -15.06
N LEU A 169 6.88 17.86 -14.63
CA LEU A 169 6.81 19.04 -13.75
C LEU A 169 5.90 20.15 -14.29
N GLU A 170 5.97 20.47 -15.58
CA GLU A 170 5.19 21.57 -16.16
C GLU A 170 3.68 21.31 -16.02
N ASN A 171 3.26 20.07 -16.19
CA ASN A 171 1.86 19.67 -16.06
C ASN A 171 1.41 19.71 -14.59
N ARG A 172 2.26 19.31 -13.64
CA ARG A 172 1.94 19.46 -12.21
C ARG A 172 1.75 20.91 -11.81
N GLN A 173 2.62 21.80 -12.30
CA GLN A 173 2.55 23.24 -12.04
C GLN A 173 1.26 23.87 -12.57
N ILE A 174 0.72 23.38 -13.70
CA ILE A 174 -0.58 23.83 -14.21
C ILE A 174 -1.69 23.55 -13.20
N PHE A 175 -1.71 22.38 -12.57
CA PHE A 175 -2.71 22.05 -11.56
C PHE A 175 -2.52 22.88 -10.29
N GLU A 176 -1.30 22.98 -9.77
CA GLU A 176 -0.98 23.73 -8.55
C GLU A 176 -1.31 25.21 -8.67
N LYS A 177 -1.14 25.79 -9.87
CA LYS A 177 -1.51 27.18 -10.15
C LYS A 177 -3.03 27.40 -10.09
N ASN A 178 -3.83 26.41 -10.50
CA ASN A 178 -5.27 26.54 -10.65
C ASN A 178 -6.07 26.01 -9.44
N PHE A 179 -5.49 25.10 -8.65
CA PHE A 179 -6.18 24.41 -7.57
C PHE A 179 -5.39 24.45 -6.25
N LYS A 180 -6.10 24.71 -5.15
CA LYS A 180 -5.57 24.61 -3.79
C LYS A 180 -5.80 23.21 -3.21
N ASN A 181 -5.08 22.91 -2.12
CA ASN A 181 -5.17 21.65 -1.38
C ASN A 181 -4.93 20.43 -2.27
N LEU A 182 -3.90 20.55 -3.11
CA LEU A 182 -3.47 19.52 -4.04
C LEU A 182 -2.00 19.20 -3.75
N ARG A 183 -1.65 17.91 -3.70
CA ARG A 183 -0.28 17.46 -3.54
C ARG A 183 0.06 16.41 -4.58
N PHE A 184 1.22 16.53 -5.19
CA PHE A 184 1.77 15.52 -6.08
C PHE A 184 2.73 14.61 -5.31
N VAL A 185 2.60 13.30 -5.48
CA VAL A 185 3.42 12.30 -4.78
C VAL A 185 4.06 11.36 -5.80
N ASN A 186 5.38 11.41 -5.87
CA ASN A 186 6.17 10.52 -6.72
C ASN A 186 6.35 9.15 -6.05
N LEU A 187 5.81 8.09 -6.64
CA LEU A 187 5.97 6.74 -6.11
C LEU A 187 7.38 6.17 -6.30
N GLU A 188 8.15 6.62 -7.29
CA GLU A 188 9.54 6.13 -7.48
C GLU A 188 10.44 6.47 -6.29
N GLU A 189 10.09 7.48 -5.50
CA GLU A 189 10.78 7.85 -4.26
C GLU A 189 10.33 7.05 -3.03
N LYS A 190 9.33 6.18 -3.19
CA LYS A 190 8.71 5.41 -2.10
C LYS A 190 8.85 3.91 -2.29
N VAL A 191 8.98 3.46 -3.54
CA VAL A 191 9.10 2.05 -3.88
C VAL A 191 10.21 1.78 -4.89
N ASP A 192 10.88 0.64 -4.75
CA ASP A 192 11.84 0.16 -5.74
C ASP A 192 11.09 -0.37 -6.96
N ASN A 193 10.80 0.54 -7.88
CA ASN A 193 10.09 0.20 -9.09
C ASN A 193 10.93 -0.65 -10.07
N LYS A 194 12.25 -0.79 -9.87
CA LYS A 194 13.06 -1.76 -10.64
C LYS A 194 12.72 -3.19 -10.22
N PHE A 195 12.38 -3.37 -8.95
CA PHE A 195 11.89 -4.64 -8.43
C PHE A 195 10.41 -4.86 -8.78
N LEU A 196 9.56 -3.85 -8.56
CA LEU A 196 8.11 -3.98 -8.70
C LEU A 196 7.57 -3.90 -10.14
N GLU A 197 8.30 -3.26 -11.06
CA GLU A 197 7.89 -3.03 -12.46
C GLU A 197 6.45 -2.50 -12.62
N LEU A 198 5.98 -1.63 -11.72
CA LEU A 198 4.61 -1.12 -11.68
C LEU A 198 4.24 -0.36 -12.95
N LYS A 199 3.02 -0.58 -13.44
CA LYS A 199 2.47 0.12 -14.61
C LYS A 199 0.98 0.44 -14.45
N GLY A 200 0.61 1.66 -14.84
CA GLY A 200 -0.80 2.07 -14.97
C GLY A 200 -1.63 1.84 -13.71
N PHE A 201 -2.60 0.94 -13.78
CA PHE A 201 -3.53 0.68 -12.66
C PHE A 201 -2.88 0.03 -11.43
N GLU A 202 -1.70 -0.58 -11.59
CA GLU A 202 -0.97 -1.27 -10.52
C GLU A 202 -0.47 -0.30 -9.44
N LEU A 203 -0.46 1.01 -9.70
CA LEU A 203 -0.05 2.04 -8.75
C LEU A 203 -1.07 2.24 -7.62
N LYS A 204 -2.36 1.95 -7.86
CA LYS A 204 -3.46 2.33 -6.96
C LYS A 204 -3.30 1.81 -5.51
N PRO A 205 -2.94 0.54 -5.27
CA PRO A 205 -2.74 0.06 -3.90
C PRO A 205 -1.58 0.77 -3.18
N PHE A 206 -0.52 1.11 -3.91
CA PHE A 206 0.61 1.87 -3.35
C PHE A 206 0.25 3.32 -3.10
N ALA A 207 -0.52 3.93 -4.00
CA ALA A 207 -1.03 5.28 -3.79
C ALA A 207 -1.86 5.37 -2.51
N MET A 208 -2.71 4.37 -2.23
CA MET A 208 -3.42 4.28 -0.95
C MET A 208 -2.47 4.09 0.23
N LEU A 209 -1.51 3.15 0.13
CA LEU A 209 -0.58 2.83 1.20
C LEU A 209 0.33 4.00 1.60
N PHE A 210 0.79 4.78 0.61
CA PHE A 210 1.68 5.92 0.81
C PHE A 210 0.96 7.26 0.89
N SER A 211 -0.37 7.23 0.91
CA SER A 211 -1.15 8.43 1.18
C SER A 211 -0.88 8.97 2.58
N SER A 212 -0.96 10.28 2.77
CA SER A 212 -0.92 10.83 4.12
C SER A 212 -2.27 10.74 4.84
N PHE A 213 -3.32 10.28 4.17
CA PHE A 213 -4.66 10.24 4.74
C PHE A 213 -4.92 8.97 5.55
N GLU A 214 -5.56 9.14 6.71
CA GLU A 214 -6.09 8.03 7.50
C GLU A 214 -7.35 7.45 6.83
N ARG A 215 -8.20 8.31 6.26
CA ARG A 215 -9.40 7.92 5.51
C ARG A 215 -9.25 8.32 4.05
N VAL A 216 -9.04 7.33 3.20
CA VAL A 216 -8.78 7.50 1.77
C VAL A 216 -10.03 7.25 0.95
N LEU A 217 -10.36 8.16 0.05
CA LEU A 217 -11.21 7.88 -1.12
C LEU A 217 -10.29 7.65 -2.32
N LEU A 218 -10.01 6.38 -2.64
CA LEU A 218 -9.30 6.03 -3.87
C LEU A 218 -10.24 6.24 -5.05
N MET A 219 -9.78 7.00 -6.04
CA MET A 219 -10.61 7.43 -7.16
C MET A 219 -9.83 7.36 -8.48
N ASP A 220 -10.53 6.92 -9.52
CA ASP A 220 -9.98 6.92 -10.88
C ASP A 220 -10.03 8.35 -11.46
N SER A 221 -9.09 8.67 -12.33
CA SER A 221 -8.99 10.01 -12.93
C SER A 221 -10.19 10.38 -13.80
N ASP A 222 -10.94 9.40 -14.27
CA ASP A 222 -12.16 9.51 -15.07
C ASP A 222 -13.47 9.35 -14.27
N THR A 223 -13.39 9.41 -12.94
CA THR A 223 -14.58 9.41 -12.08
C THR A 223 -15.28 10.77 -12.11
N ILE A 224 -16.59 10.77 -12.34
CA ILE A 224 -17.43 11.98 -12.29
C ILE A 224 -18.32 11.92 -11.06
N PHE A 225 -18.29 12.99 -10.25
CA PHE A 225 -19.18 13.13 -9.10
C PHE A 225 -20.48 13.84 -9.48
N LEU A 226 -21.61 13.27 -9.04
CA LEU A 226 -22.93 13.89 -9.14
C LEU A 226 -23.32 14.66 -7.87
N GLN A 227 -22.56 14.49 -6.78
CA GLN A 227 -22.75 15.16 -5.51
C GLN A 227 -21.39 15.47 -4.88
N ASN A 228 -21.37 16.32 -3.85
CA ASN A 228 -20.14 16.61 -3.11
C ASN A 228 -19.50 15.28 -2.59
N PRO A 229 -18.24 14.99 -2.96
CA PRO A 229 -17.58 13.72 -2.61
C PRO A 229 -17.38 13.53 -1.10
N GLU A 230 -17.36 14.61 -0.32
CA GLU A 230 -17.19 14.51 1.13
C GLU A 230 -18.29 13.73 1.84
N LYS A 231 -19.48 13.65 1.23
CA LYS A 231 -20.60 12.85 1.75
C LYS A 231 -20.25 11.37 1.87
N LEU A 232 -19.33 10.85 1.04
CA LEU A 232 -18.92 9.45 1.08
C LEU A 232 -18.29 9.07 2.43
N PHE A 233 -17.57 10.00 3.07
CA PHE A 233 -16.99 9.79 4.40
C PHE A 233 -18.02 9.82 5.54
N GLN A 234 -19.26 10.22 5.25
CA GLN A 234 -20.36 10.30 6.22
C GLN A 234 -21.38 9.17 6.05
N PHE A 235 -21.21 8.31 5.04
CA PHE A 235 -22.11 7.19 4.83
C PHE A 235 -22.06 6.24 6.04
N LYS A 236 -23.25 5.87 6.54
CA LYS A 236 -23.36 4.98 7.70
C LYS A 236 -22.62 3.66 7.48
N SER A 237 -22.67 3.12 6.26
CA SER A 237 -21.91 1.93 5.89
C SER A 237 -20.42 2.15 6.09
N PHE A 238 -19.84 3.21 5.51
CA PHE A 238 -18.44 3.56 5.69
C PHE A 238 -18.05 3.76 7.17
N LEU A 239 -18.87 4.49 7.93
CA LEU A 239 -18.61 4.71 9.37
C LEU A 239 -18.65 3.42 10.19
N TYR A 240 -19.47 2.44 9.78
CA TYR A 240 -19.63 1.17 10.49
C TYR A 240 -18.56 0.14 10.11
N THR A 241 -18.21 0.04 8.82
CA THR A 241 -17.29 -0.99 8.30
C THR A 241 -15.84 -0.50 8.17
N GLY A 242 -15.62 0.82 8.23
CA GLY A 242 -14.34 1.47 7.93
C GLY A 242 -13.95 1.43 6.45
N SER A 243 -14.78 0.85 5.58
CA SER A 243 -14.48 0.67 4.16
C SER A 243 -15.74 0.63 3.31
N LEU A 244 -15.69 1.27 2.14
CA LEU A 244 -16.79 1.28 1.18
C LEU A 244 -16.23 0.92 -0.20
N PHE A 245 -16.78 -0.13 -0.80
CA PHE A 245 -16.41 -0.58 -2.13
C PHE A 245 -17.56 -0.33 -3.10
N PHE A 246 -17.22 0.02 -4.33
CA PHE A 246 -18.17 0.23 -5.41
C PHE A 246 -18.02 -0.89 -6.43
N HIS A 247 -19.15 -1.34 -6.98
CA HIS A 247 -19.13 -2.22 -8.13
C HIS A 247 -18.70 -1.45 -9.36
N ASP A 248 -17.84 -2.07 -10.17
CA ASP A 248 -17.58 -1.56 -11.51
C ASP A 248 -18.86 -1.71 -12.36
N ARG A 249 -19.03 -0.82 -13.34
CA ARG A 249 -20.16 -0.85 -14.26
C ARG A 249 -20.05 -2.09 -15.14
N THR A 250 -20.76 -3.16 -14.79
CA THR A 250 -20.95 -4.29 -15.70
C THR A 250 -22.03 -3.93 -16.71
N TYR A 251 -21.67 -3.84 -17.98
CA TYR A 251 -22.68 -3.83 -19.05
C TYR A 251 -23.35 -5.21 -19.05
N GLN A 252 -24.60 -5.26 -18.59
CA GLN A 252 -25.52 -6.39 -18.78
C GLN A 252 -26.65 -5.95 -19.69
#